data_AF-A0A5C1QD00-F1
#
_entry.id   AF-A0A5C1QD00-F1
#
_cell.length_a   1.000
_cell.length_b   1.000
_cell.length_c   1.000
_cell.angle_alpha   90.00
_cell.angle_beta   90.00
_cell.angle_gamma   90.00
#
_symmetry.space_group_name_H-M   'P 1'
#
loop_
_entity.id
_entity.type
_entity.pdbx_description
1 polymer ?
#
loop_
_entity_poly.entity_id
_entity_poly.type
_entity_poly.pdbx_seq_one_letter_code
_entity_poly.pdbx_strand_id
1 'polypeptide(L)'
;MNKFQEPLEKLFDKHRIIFWCDEEVELLEEFNSVDILGVEKIVVSNNEFSVKYKISREFSDKKFLLYFEGKEPDYLDDWLLDIKLANYTFHTTPEAIVLQELGLDYRFRDFIKAHKEFFKSKSRTEKFKKLLITDVVTEDELRMTILKAVITSEAISIEDLILKLLSITTDKQEKIFKDLNKFNISNYFWLVIKKSIIINQILHHYMNSLLSYLKLLQVLLMETLLFP
;
A
#
# COMPACT_ATOMS: atom_id res chain seq x y z
N MET A 1 -6.55 28.16 16.89
CA MET A 1 -7.19 27.56 15.71
C MET A 1 -6.87 26.07 15.70
N ASN A 2 -7.88 25.23 15.53
CA ASN A 2 -7.72 23.77 15.47
C ASN A 2 -7.01 23.39 14.14
N LYS A 3 -6.03 22.49 14.20
CA LYS A 3 -5.22 22.06 13.03
C LYS A 3 -6.04 21.34 11.94
N PHE A 4 -7.22 20.84 12.28
CA PHE A 4 -8.12 20.13 11.37
C PHE A 4 -9.22 21.03 10.77
N GLN A 5 -9.33 22.28 11.21
CA GLN A 5 -10.36 23.22 10.75
C GLN A 5 -10.31 23.46 9.23
N GLU A 6 -9.21 24.03 8.72
CA GLU A 6 -9.07 24.36 7.29
C GLU A 6 -9.11 23.11 6.38
N PRO A 7 -8.48 21.97 6.72
CA PRO A 7 -8.63 20.75 5.94
C PRO A 7 -10.07 20.28 5.81
N LEU A 8 -10.83 20.30 6.91
CA LEU A 8 -12.22 19.86 6.91
C LEU A 8 -13.13 20.82 6.14
N GLU A 9 -12.94 22.14 6.28
CA GLU A 9 -13.66 23.14 5.48
C GLU A 9 -13.52 22.87 3.97
N LYS A 10 -12.29 22.62 3.50
CA LYS A 10 -12.02 22.29 2.10
C LYS A 10 -12.66 20.97 1.66
N LEU A 11 -12.71 19.98 2.53
CA LEU A 11 -13.38 18.71 2.22
C LEU A 11 -14.90 18.91 2.14
N PHE A 12 -15.47 19.75 3.01
CA PHE A 12 -16.89 20.07 3.00
C PHE A 12 -17.34 20.87 1.77
N ASP A 13 -16.42 21.46 1.00
CA ASP A 13 -16.75 22.06 -0.31
C ASP A 13 -17.12 21.00 -1.36
N LYS A 14 -16.64 19.76 -1.18
CA LYS A 14 -16.83 18.66 -2.14
C LYS A 14 -17.73 17.55 -1.61
N HIS A 15 -17.73 17.34 -0.30
CA HIS A 15 -18.39 16.23 0.35
C HIS A 15 -19.40 16.74 1.37
N ARG A 16 -20.62 16.21 1.30
CA ARG A 16 -21.68 16.57 2.26
C ARG A 16 -21.45 15.87 3.61
N ILE A 17 -21.01 14.63 3.57
CA ILE A 17 -20.77 13.80 4.76
C ILE A 17 -19.29 13.46 4.80
N ILE A 18 -18.68 13.69 5.94
CA ILE A 18 -17.30 13.31 6.22
C ILE A 18 -17.28 12.41 7.44
N PHE A 19 -16.66 11.25 7.30
CA PHE A 19 -16.41 10.30 8.37
C PHE A 19 -15.02 10.57 8.96
N TRP A 20 -14.92 11.03 10.19
CA TRP A 20 -13.67 11.14 10.93
C TRP A 20 -13.43 9.86 11.71
N CYS A 21 -12.54 9.00 11.22
CA CYS A 21 -12.19 7.75 11.89
C CYS A 21 -10.94 7.95 12.75
N ASP A 22 -11.10 7.87 14.07
CA ASP A 22 -10.02 7.94 15.05
C ASP A 22 -9.84 6.59 15.75
N GLU A 23 -8.92 5.79 15.20
CA GLU A 23 -8.70 4.42 15.68
C GLU A 23 -8.03 4.35 17.06
N GLU A 24 -7.18 5.32 17.40
CA GLU A 24 -6.43 5.33 18.66
C GLU A 24 -7.18 6.09 19.77
N VAL A 25 -8.32 6.73 19.43
CA VAL A 25 -9.19 7.46 20.36
C VAL A 25 -8.43 8.58 21.09
N GLU A 26 -7.65 9.36 20.34
CA GLU A 26 -6.83 10.46 20.84
C GLU A 26 -7.33 11.84 20.40
N LEU A 27 -8.32 11.91 19.49
CA LEU A 27 -8.70 13.12 18.76
C LEU A 27 -10.10 13.63 19.06
N LEU A 28 -10.74 13.11 20.12
CA LEU A 28 -12.09 13.52 20.49
C LEU A 28 -12.15 15.00 20.89
N GLU A 29 -11.14 15.50 21.60
CA GLU A 29 -11.02 16.92 21.97
C GLU A 29 -10.83 17.82 20.73
N GLU A 30 -10.03 17.36 19.77
CA GLU A 30 -9.87 18.04 18.49
C GLU A 30 -11.17 18.02 17.69
N PHE A 31 -11.88 16.91 17.63
CA PHE A 31 -13.19 16.84 16.99
C PHE A 31 -14.20 17.80 17.66
N ASN A 32 -14.21 17.85 19.00
CA ASN A 32 -15.09 18.74 19.76
C ASN A 32 -14.78 20.22 19.55
N SER A 33 -13.51 20.57 19.34
CA SER A 33 -13.08 21.96 19.13
C SER A 33 -13.12 22.45 17.68
N VAL A 34 -13.32 21.57 16.68
CA VAL A 34 -13.63 21.99 15.29
C VAL A 34 -15.03 22.61 15.26
N ASP A 35 -15.17 23.79 14.68
CA ASP A 35 -16.45 24.49 14.57
C ASP A 35 -16.63 25.02 13.14
N ILE A 36 -17.39 24.30 12.32
CA ILE A 36 -17.62 24.64 10.92
C ILE A 36 -19.08 25.04 10.74
N LEU A 37 -19.29 26.27 10.29
CA LEU A 37 -20.63 26.83 10.13
C LEU A 37 -21.48 25.95 9.19
N GLY A 38 -22.67 25.54 9.66
CA GLY A 38 -23.61 24.73 8.87
C GLY A 38 -23.27 23.25 8.78
N VAL A 39 -22.25 22.78 9.51
CA VAL A 39 -21.93 21.36 9.67
C VAL A 39 -22.44 20.87 11.02
N GLU A 40 -23.20 19.78 11.01
CA GLU A 40 -23.65 19.11 12.22
C GLU A 40 -22.66 18.00 12.61
N LYS A 41 -22.15 18.05 13.84
CA LYS A 41 -21.21 17.07 14.38
C LYS A 41 -21.95 15.98 15.15
N ILE A 42 -21.62 14.73 14.89
CA ILE A 42 -22.22 13.58 15.58
C ILE A 42 -21.12 12.58 15.95
N VAL A 43 -21.06 12.19 17.22
CA VAL A 43 -20.27 11.03 17.66
C VAL A 43 -21.10 9.77 17.40
N VAL A 44 -20.54 8.84 16.63
CA VAL A 44 -21.18 7.57 16.32
C VAL A 44 -20.72 6.53 17.34
N SER A 45 -21.64 6.13 18.20
CA SER A 45 -21.41 5.15 19.26
C SER A 45 -22.73 4.48 19.61
N ASN A 46 -22.98 3.29 19.05
CA ASN A 46 -24.19 2.50 19.27
C ASN A 46 -25.50 3.27 18.94
N ASN A 47 -25.41 4.23 18.01
CA ASN A 47 -26.48 5.08 17.51
C ASN A 47 -26.53 5.09 15.97
N GLU A 48 -25.90 4.12 15.31
CA GLU A 48 -25.68 4.06 13.87
C GLU A 48 -27.01 4.12 13.10
N PHE A 49 -28.04 3.43 13.60
CA PHE A 49 -29.37 3.43 12.98
C PHE A 49 -30.03 4.81 13.01
N SER A 50 -29.95 5.53 14.13
CA SER A 50 -30.56 6.87 14.24
C SER A 50 -29.79 7.88 13.39
N VAL A 51 -28.47 7.75 13.33
CA VAL A 51 -27.59 8.51 12.42
C VAL A 51 -27.98 8.25 10.97
N LYS A 52 -28.11 6.98 10.56
CA LYS A 52 -28.53 6.59 9.21
C LYS A 52 -29.87 7.21 8.84
N TYR A 53 -30.86 7.08 9.72
CA TYR A 53 -32.19 7.65 9.50
C TYR A 53 -32.14 9.17 9.32
N LYS A 54 -31.45 9.88 10.22
CA LYS A 54 -31.32 11.34 10.21
C LYS A 54 -30.67 11.86 8.92
N ILE A 55 -29.60 11.21 8.49
CA ILE A 55 -28.84 11.57 7.29
C ILE A 55 -29.64 11.30 6.00
N SER A 56 -30.39 10.20 5.96
CA SER A 56 -31.08 9.75 4.75
C SER A 56 -32.49 10.32 4.58
N ARG A 57 -33.21 10.66 5.66
CA ARG A 57 -34.64 11.02 5.61
C ARG A 57 -34.95 12.44 6.06
N GLU A 58 -34.27 12.98 7.06
CA GLU A 58 -34.66 14.26 7.68
C GLU A 58 -33.91 15.47 7.11
N PHE A 59 -32.67 15.30 6.65
CA PHE A 59 -31.82 16.42 6.25
C PHE A 59 -30.93 16.09 5.04
N SER A 60 -31.54 15.97 3.85
CA SER A 60 -30.82 15.67 2.60
C SER A 60 -29.73 16.69 2.26
N ASP A 61 -29.92 17.95 2.66
CA ASP A 61 -29.10 19.08 2.21
C ASP A 61 -28.10 19.56 3.29
N LYS A 62 -28.18 19.04 4.52
CA LYS A 62 -27.25 19.40 5.59
C LYS A 62 -25.93 18.63 5.47
N LYS A 63 -24.85 19.28 5.92
CA LYS A 63 -23.52 18.70 6.03
C LYS A 63 -23.32 18.05 7.39
N PHE A 64 -22.63 16.91 7.42
CA PHE A 64 -22.40 16.13 8.64
C PHE A 64 -20.93 15.75 8.80
N LEU A 65 -20.40 15.93 10.02
CA LEU A 65 -19.11 15.38 10.45
C LEU A 65 -19.39 14.26 11.45
N LEU A 66 -19.13 13.02 11.04
CA LEU A 66 -19.41 11.83 11.84
C LEU A 66 -18.11 11.31 12.44
N TYR A 67 -18.01 11.28 13.76
CA TYR A 67 -16.82 10.79 14.46
C TYR A 67 -16.97 9.34 14.87
N PHE A 68 -15.98 8.52 14.53
CA PHE A 68 -15.93 7.09 14.87
C PHE A 68 -14.70 6.83 15.74
N GLU A 69 -14.94 6.18 16.88
CA GLU A 69 -13.90 5.75 17.80
C GLU A 69 -13.50 4.31 17.52
N GLY A 70 -12.20 4.05 17.56
CA GLY A 70 -11.67 2.69 17.50
C GLY A 70 -11.60 2.10 16.11
N LYS A 71 -11.36 0.79 16.06
CA LYS A 71 -11.18 0.05 14.81
C LYS A 71 -12.49 0.02 14.01
N GLU A 72 -12.39 0.18 12.69
CA GLU A 72 -13.55 0.01 11.82
C GLU A 72 -14.19 -1.38 11.98
N PRO A 73 -15.53 -1.45 12.07
CA PRO A 73 -16.26 -2.71 12.11
C PRO A 73 -16.10 -3.50 10.81
N ASP A 74 -16.29 -4.82 10.88
CA ASP A 74 -16.33 -5.66 9.69
C ASP A 74 -17.53 -5.27 8.81
N TYR A 75 -17.43 -5.51 7.49
CA TYR A 75 -18.43 -5.03 6.52
C TYR A 75 -19.88 -5.46 6.81
N LEU A 76 -20.08 -6.65 7.38
CA LEU A 76 -21.42 -7.15 7.72
C LEU A 76 -22.00 -6.47 8.97
N ASP A 77 -21.15 -5.94 9.82
CA ASP A 77 -21.51 -5.28 11.08
C ASP A 77 -21.51 -3.75 10.95
N ASP A 78 -21.05 -3.19 9.81
CA ASP A 78 -21.05 -1.75 9.56
C ASP A 78 -22.39 -1.27 8.98
N TRP A 79 -23.27 -0.81 9.86
CA TRP A 79 -24.60 -0.30 9.51
C TRP A 79 -24.56 0.93 8.59
N LEU A 80 -23.45 1.65 8.59
CA LEU A 80 -23.24 2.88 7.83
C LEU A 80 -22.34 2.67 6.61
N LEU A 81 -22.01 1.41 6.27
CA LEU A 81 -21.10 1.08 5.17
C LEU A 81 -21.54 1.68 3.83
N ASP A 82 -22.82 1.60 3.51
CA ASP A 82 -23.40 2.18 2.28
C ASP A 82 -23.20 3.70 2.23
N ILE A 83 -23.34 4.38 3.36
CA ILE A 83 -23.10 5.83 3.46
C ILE A 83 -21.61 6.14 3.41
N LYS A 84 -20.75 5.37 4.09
CA LYS A 84 -19.29 5.53 4.05
C LYS A 84 -18.76 5.40 2.62
N LEU A 85 -19.14 4.33 1.93
CA LEU A 85 -18.69 4.06 0.55
C LEU A 85 -19.15 5.13 -0.45
N ALA A 86 -20.27 5.81 -0.18
CA ALA A 86 -20.77 6.89 -1.01
C ALA A 86 -20.16 8.27 -0.68
N ASN A 87 -19.41 8.40 0.41
CA ASN A 87 -18.94 9.68 0.93
C ASN A 87 -17.43 9.63 1.25
N TYR A 88 -16.92 10.63 1.98
CA TYR A 88 -15.49 10.77 2.23
C TYR A 88 -15.12 10.35 3.65
N THR A 89 -14.08 9.52 3.76
CA THR A 89 -13.50 9.15 5.05
C THR A 89 -12.21 9.93 5.28
N PHE A 90 -12.24 10.77 6.32
CA PHE A 90 -11.13 11.52 6.85
C PHE A 90 -10.41 10.70 7.93
N HIS A 91 -9.26 10.17 7.58
CA HIS A 91 -8.39 9.48 8.51
C HIS A 91 -7.24 10.40 8.93
N THR A 92 -6.91 10.40 10.22
CA THR A 92 -5.89 11.26 10.82
C THR A 92 -4.64 10.51 11.28
N THR A 93 -4.59 9.20 11.06
CA THR A 93 -3.43 8.39 11.41
C THR A 93 -2.23 8.73 10.52
N PRO A 94 -0.99 8.69 11.04
CA PRO A 94 0.21 8.92 10.24
C PRO A 94 0.26 8.05 8.98
N GLU A 95 -0.21 6.81 9.06
CA GLU A 95 -0.29 5.88 7.95
C GLU A 95 -1.27 6.35 6.88
N ALA A 96 -2.45 6.85 7.28
CA ALA A 96 -3.44 7.33 6.33
C ALA A 96 -3.01 8.60 5.60
N ILE A 97 -2.29 9.49 6.28
CA ILE A 97 -1.69 10.68 5.64
C ILE A 97 -0.73 10.23 4.54
N VAL A 98 0.14 9.25 4.82
CA VAL A 98 1.06 8.70 3.81
C VAL A 98 0.30 8.03 2.66
N LEU A 99 -0.75 7.25 2.94
CA LEU A 99 -1.59 6.64 1.90
C LEU A 99 -2.22 7.68 0.99
N GLN A 100 -2.77 8.75 1.57
CA GLN A 100 -3.34 9.86 0.83
C GLN A 100 -2.29 10.59 -0.03
N GLU A 101 -1.09 10.83 0.52
CA GLU A 101 0.04 11.40 -0.23
C GLU A 101 0.43 10.52 -1.43
N LEU A 102 0.36 9.19 -1.27
CA LEU A 102 0.67 8.21 -2.30
C LEU A 102 -0.50 7.95 -3.27
N GLY A 103 -1.72 8.38 -2.95
CA GLY A 103 -2.93 8.05 -3.71
C GLY A 103 -3.32 6.56 -3.61
N LEU A 104 -2.93 5.89 -2.52
CA LEU A 104 -3.21 4.48 -2.27
C LEU A 104 -4.48 4.30 -1.43
N ASP A 105 -5.16 3.17 -1.66
CA ASP A 105 -6.34 2.76 -0.90
C ASP A 105 -5.99 2.51 0.58
N TYR A 106 -6.93 2.83 1.48
CA TYR A 106 -6.80 2.61 2.92
C TYR A 106 -6.53 1.15 3.30
N ARG A 107 -6.91 0.19 2.45
CA ARG A 107 -6.60 -1.24 2.61
C ARG A 107 -5.11 -1.53 2.76
N PHE A 108 -4.22 -0.64 2.30
CA PHE A 108 -2.76 -0.76 2.48
C PHE A 108 -2.24 -0.13 3.79
N ARG A 109 -3.12 0.24 4.73
CA ARG A 109 -2.71 0.84 6.01
C ARG A 109 -1.71 -0.03 6.76
N ASP A 110 -1.99 -1.33 6.88
CA ASP A 110 -1.13 -2.24 7.62
C ASP A 110 0.23 -2.42 6.93
N PHE A 111 0.28 -2.32 5.61
CA PHE A 111 1.53 -2.27 4.86
C PHE A 111 2.35 -1.03 5.22
N ILE A 112 1.74 0.17 5.25
CA ILE A 112 2.46 1.40 5.67
C ILE A 112 2.92 1.28 7.12
N LYS A 113 2.08 0.76 8.01
CA LYS A 113 2.41 0.52 9.43
C LYS A 113 3.61 -0.42 9.58
N ALA A 114 3.62 -1.53 8.83
CA ALA A 114 4.70 -2.51 8.84
C ALA A 114 6.04 -1.94 8.36
N HIS A 115 6.00 -0.92 7.50
CA HIS A 115 7.17 -0.27 6.90
C HIS A 115 7.33 1.20 7.35
N LYS A 116 6.79 1.59 8.52
CA LYS A 116 6.75 2.98 8.99
C LYS A 116 8.09 3.72 8.96
N GLU A 117 9.19 3.03 9.29
CA GLU A 117 10.54 3.63 9.29
C GLU A 117 10.98 4.08 7.90
N PHE A 118 10.50 3.42 6.85
CA PHE A 118 10.75 3.83 5.46
C PHE A 118 9.99 5.13 5.17
N PHE A 119 8.69 5.17 5.46
CA PHE A 119 7.80 6.29 5.14
C PHE A 119 7.98 7.54 6.01
N LYS A 120 8.74 7.47 7.12
CA LYS A 120 9.13 8.65 7.91
C LYS A 120 9.90 9.73 7.13
N SER A 121 10.52 9.39 6.00
CA SER A 121 11.30 10.36 5.21
C SER A 121 10.51 10.80 3.97
N LYS A 122 10.19 12.10 3.91
CA LYS A 122 9.56 12.70 2.72
C LYS A 122 10.31 12.39 1.42
N SER A 123 11.64 12.45 1.44
CA SER A 123 12.46 12.13 0.25
C SER A 123 12.27 10.67 -0.21
N ARG A 124 12.11 9.72 0.73
CA ARG A 124 11.84 8.31 0.38
C ARG A 124 10.41 8.10 -0.09
N THR A 125 9.43 8.74 0.55
CA THR A 125 8.02 8.69 0.13
C THR A 125 7.84 9.24 -1.29
N GLU A 126 8.49 10.37 -1.62
CA GLU A 126 8.50 10.93 -2.97
C GLU A 126 9.17 9.99 -3.98
N LYS A 127 10.31 9.38 -3.60
CA LYS A 127 10.98 8.40 -4.46
C LYS A 127 10.10 7.17 -4.70
N PHE A 128 9.43 6.68 -3.66
CA PHE A 128 8.49 5.56 -3.75
C PHE A 128 7.35 5.89 -4.71
N LYS A 129 6.73 7.06 -4.55
CA LYS A 129 5.64 7.54 -5.41
C LYS A 129 6.03 7.59 -6.89
N LYS A 130 7.25 8.02 -7.19
CA LYS A 130 7.77 8.05 -8.57
C LYS A 130 8.01 6.67 -9.18
N LEU A 131 8.26 5.66 -8.34
CA LEU A 131 8.55 4.29 -8.78
C LEU A 131 7.29 3.41 -8.87
N LEU A 132 6.17 3.88 -8.34
CA LEU A 132 4.88 3.21 -8.43
C LEU A 132 4.29 3.49 -9.82
N ILE A 133 4.25 2.46 -10.69
CA ILE A 133 3.95 2.61 -12.14
C ILE A 133 2.58 2.04 -12.54
N THR A 134 1.80 1.46 -11.61
CA THR A 134 0.68 0.58 -11.98
C THR A 134 -0.65 0.97 -11.32
N ASP A 135 -1.73 0.91 -12.09
CA ASP A 135 -3.12 1.17 -11.63
C ASP A 135 -3.67 0.03 -10.75
N VAL A 136 -3.20 -1.20 -10.99
CA VAL A 136 -3.44 -2.35 -10.12
C VAL A 136 -2.24 -2.48 -9.19
N VAL A 137 -2.47 -2.28 -7.90
CA VAL A 137 -1.43 -2.30 -6.87
C VAL A 137 -1.64 -3.50 -5.97
N THR A 138 -0.63 -4.35 -5.86
CA THR A 138 -0.57 -5.46 -4.90
C THR A 138 0.45 -5.19 -3.80
N GLU A 139 0.32 -5.85 -2.64
CA GLU A 139 1.34 -5.74 -1.58
C GLU A 139 2.73 -6.17 -2.04
N ASP A 140 2.83 -7.16 -2.94
CA ASP A 140 4.12 -7.61 -3.49
C ASP A 140 4.80 -6.51 -4.30
N GLU A 141 4.06 -5.81 -5.16
CA GLU A 141 4.56 -4.68 -5.94
C GLU A 141 4.97 -3.51 -5.04
N LEU A 142 4.21 -3.24 -3.97
CA LEU A 142 4.57 -2.21 -2.99
C LEU A 142 5.89 -2.57 -2.28
N ARG A 143 6.06 -3.82 -1.85
CA ARG A 143 7.31 -4.31 -1.22
C ARG A 143 8.48 -4.24 -2.20
N MET A 144 8.28 -4.63 -3.45
CA MET A 144 9.28 -4.51 -4.51
C MET A 144 9.67 -3.05 -4.76
N THR A 145 8.70 -2.14 -4.70
CA THR A 145 8.94 -0.70 -4.86
C THR A 145 9.79 -0.13 -3.72
N ILE A 146 9.60 -0.60 -2.48
CA ILE A 146 10.51 -0.29 -1.36
C ILE A 146 11.94 -0.76 -1.68
N LEU A 147 12.12 -2.00 -2.16
CA LEU A 147 13.45 -2.52 -2.50
C LEU A 147 14.14 -1.67 -3.57
N LYS A 148 13.43 -1.31 -4.64
CA LYS A 148 13.92 -0.38 -5.67
C LYS A 148 14.30 0.96 -5.05
N ALA A 149 13.44 1.54 -4.21
CA ALA A 149 13.73 2.82 -3.57
C ALA A 149 15.00 2.77 -2.69
N VAL A 150 15.25 1.67 -1.98
CA VAL A 150 16.42 1.49 -1.09
C VAL A 150 17.71 1.21 -1.88
N ILE A 151 17.66 0.31 -2.86
CA ILE A 151 18.85 -0.14 -3.60
C ILE A 151 19.14 0.77 -4.79
N THR A 152 18.18 0.95 -5.71
CA THR A 152 18.27 1.86 -6.87
C THR A 152 16.93 2.07 -7.60
N SER A 153 16.65 3.32 -8.03
CA SER A 153 15.41 3.69 -8.73
C SER A 153 15.30 3.18 -10.17
N GLU A 154 16.38 2.69 -10.76
CA GLU A 154 16.41 2.32 -12.19
C GLU A 154 16.19 0.82 -12.43
N ALA A 155 16.16 0.00 -11.38
CA ALA A 155 16.07 -1.44 -11.53
C ALA A 155 14.67 -1.88 -11.97
N ILE A 156 14.63 -2.67 -13.04
CA ILE A 156 13.39 -3.19 -13.62
C ILE A 156 13.04 -4.52 -12.93
N SER A 157 14.04 -5.36 -12.69
CA SER A 157 13.93 -6.71 -12.13
C SER A 157 14.68 -6.91 -10.81
N ILE A 158 14.47 -8.05 -10.14
CA ILE A 158 15.25 -8.43 -8.94
C ILE A 158 16.70 -8.77 -9.31
N GLU A 159 16.93 -9.31 -10.51
CA GLU A 159 18.25 -9.60 -11.05
C GLU A 159 19.08 -8.32 -11.17
N ASP A 160 18.47 -7.24 -11.68
CA ASP A 160 19.12 -5.93 -11.78
C ASP A 160 19.49 -5.38 -10.40
N LEU A 161 18.60 -5.56 -9.41
CA LEU A 161 18.84 -5.15 -8.02
C LEU A 161 20.04 -5.91 -7.42
N ILE A 162 20.11 -7.23 -7.64
CA ILE A 162 21.22 -8.07 -7.16
C ILE A 162 22.53 -7.65 -7.84
N LEU A 163 22.54 -7.53 -9.17
CA LEU A 163 23.72 -7.13 -9.93
C LEU A 163 24.24 -5.77 -9.46
N LYS A 164 23.32 -4.81 -9.23
CA LYS A 164 23.70 -3.50 -8.70
C LYS A 164 24.31 -3.63 -7.30
N LEU A 165 23.70 -4.41 -6.42
CA LEU A 165 24.21 -4.64 -5.07
C LEU A 165 25.60 -5.26 -5.09
N LEU A 166 25.87 -6.20 -6.01
CA LEU A 166 27.19 -6.81 -6.18
C LEU A 166 28.22 -5.84 -6.77
N SER A 167 27.80 -4.87 -7.58
CA SER A 167 28.70 -3.90 -8.23
C SER A 167 29.19 -2.76 -7.33
N ILE A 168 28.56 -2.55 -6.16
CA ILE A 168 28.92 -1.47 -5.23
C ILE A 168 29.93 -1.94 -4.18
N THR A 169 30.58 -0.99 -3.51
CA THR A 169 31.58 -1.28 -2.46
C THR A 169 30.96 -1.95 -1.23
N THR A 170 31.76 -2.72 -0.49
CA THR A 170 31.35 -3.43 0.74
C THR A 170 30.70 -2.51 1.76
N ASP A 171 31.27 -1.32 2.00
CA ASP A 171 30.71 -0.35 2.96
C ASP A 171 29.30 0.11 2.57
N LYS A 172 29.05 0.27 1.27
CA LYS A 172 27.72 0.66 0.76
C LYS A 172 26.74 -0.52 0.84
N GLN A 173 27.19 -1.75 0.60
CA GLN A 173 26.38 -2.95 0.78
C GLN A 173 25.92 -3.07 2.24
N GLU A 174 26.83 -2.96 3.20
CA GLU A 174 26.49 -3.02 4.63
C GLU A 174 25.46 -1.98 5.03
N LYS A 175 25.60 -0.75 4.52
CA LYS A 175 24.61 0.30 4.74
C LYS A 175 23.24 -0.09 4.19
N ILE A 176 23.17 -0.60 2.97
CA ILE A 176 21.92 -1.07 2.37
C ILE A 176 21.30 -2.19 3.21
N PHE A 177 22.07 -3.19 3.64
CA PHE A 177 21.55 -4.26 4.50
C PHE A 177 21.02 -3.74 5.84
N LYS A 178 21.69 -2.76 6.46
CA LYS A 178 21.18 -2.08 7.66
C LYS A 178 19.86 -1.36 7.39
N ASP A 179 19.74 -0.67 6.26
CA ASP A 179 18.51 0.00 5.83
C ASP A 179 17.39 -1.01 5.54
N LEU A 180 17.66 -2.14 4.89
CA LEU A 180 16.67 -3.21 4.63
C LEU A 180 16.09 -3.78 5.94
N ASN A 181 16.95 -3.98 6.95
CA ASN A 181 16.50 -4.41 8.27
C ASN A 181 15.67 -3.33 8.97
N LYS A 182 16.16 -2.08 8.95
CA LYS A 182 15.46 -0.93 9.55
C LYS A 182 14.07 -0.71 8.97
N PHE A 183 13.92 -0.91 7.66
CA PHE A 183 12.66 -0.74 6.95
C PHE A 183 11.79 -2.00 6.93
N ASN A 184 12.16 -3.03 7.70
CA ASN A 184 11.40 -4.28 7.83
C ASN A 184 11.14 -4.98 6.48
N ILE A 185 12.08 -4.89 5.53
CA ILE A 185 11.94 -5.47 4.18
C ILE A 185 12.95 -6.58 3.90
N SER A 186 13.87 -6.84 4.83
CA SER A 186 14.94 -7.86 4.71
C SER A 186 14.41 -9.27 4.43
N ASN A 187 13.39 -9.72 5.16
CA ASN A 187 12.80 -11.05 4.95
C ASN A 187 12.21 -11.19 3.54
N TYR A 188 11.54 -10.15 3.06
CA TYR A 188 11.00 -10.11 1.71
C TYR A 188 12.11 -10.16 0.66
N PHE A 189 13.17 -9.36 0.81
CA PHE A 189 14.34 -9.37 -0.06
C PHE A 189 14.93 -10.79 -0.22
N TRP A 190 15.21 -11.49 0.89
CA TRP A 190 15.75 -12.84 0.84
C TRP A 190 14.79 -13.86 0.23
N LEU A 191 13.49 -13.71 0.48
CA LEU A 191 12.46 -14.56 -0.12
C LEU A 191 12.45 -14.42 -1.65
N VAL A 192 12.48 -13.19 -2.16
CA VAL A 192 12.49 -12.93 -3.61
C VAL A 192 13.78 -13.44 -4.24
N ILE A 193 14.94 -13.25 -3.61
CA ILE A 193 16.22 -13.82 -4.08
C ILE A 193 16.16 -15.35 -4.13
N LYS A 194 15.67 -15.99 -3.07
CA LYS A 194 15.56 -17.45 -3.03
C LYS A 194 14.65 -17.93 -4.17
N LYS A 195 13.53 -17.23 -4.40
CA LYS A 195 12.59 -17.54 -5.48
C LYS A 195 13.25 -17.38 -6.85
N SER A 196 14.00 -16.30 -7.11
CA SER A 196 14.67 -16.08 -8.40
C SER A 196 15.78 -17.10 -8.66
N ILE A 197 16.58 -17.45 -7.65
CA ILE A 197 17.63 -18.48 -7.78
C ILE A 197 17.02 -19.85 -8.09
N ILE A 198 15.96 -20.24 -7.36
CA ILE A 198 15.27 -21.52 -7.59
C ILE A 198 14.67 -21.57 -8.99
N ILE A 199 14.00 -20.50 -9.43
CA ILE A 199 13.43 -20.42 -10.79
C ILE A 199 14.53 -20.53 -11.84
N ASN A 200 15.67 -19.84 -11.67
CA ASN A 200 16.79 -19.92 -12.61
C ASN A 200 17.43 -21.31 -12.66
N GLN A 201 17.58 -22.00 -11.52
CA GLN A 201 18.06 -23.38 -11.48
C GLN A 201 17.09 -24.34 -12.19
N ILE A 202 15.79 -24.17 -11.97
CA ILE A 202 14.74 -24.95 -12.60
C ILE A 202 14.71 -24.72 -14.11
N LEU A 203 14.74 -23.45 -14.56
CA LEU A 203 14.81 -23.11 -15.98
C LEU A 203 16.08 -23.64 -16.64
N HIS A 204 17.24 -23.52 -15.99
CA HIS A 204 18.50 -24.08 -16.49
C HIS A 204 18.44 -25.61 -16.60
N HIS A 205 17.83 -26.29 -15.63
CA HIS A 205 17.61 -27.73 -15.66
C HIS A 205 16.70 -28.14 -16.84
N TYR A 206 15.55 -27.48 -17.01
CA TYR A 206 14.63 -27.75 -18.11
C TYR A 206 15.23 -27.44 -19.47
N MET A 207 15.96 -26.32 -19.62
CA MET A 207 16.62 -25.95 -20.88
C MET A 207 17.71 -26.96 -21.27
N ASN A 208 18.51 -27.44 -20.31
CA ASN A 208 19.52 -28.47 -20.57
C ASN A 208 18.88 -29.82 -20.92
N SER A 209 17.78 -30.18 -20.28
CA SER A 209 17.00 -31.36 -20.65
C SER A 209 16.50 -31.27 -22.09
N LEU A 210 15.91 -30.12 -22.47
CA LEU A 210 15.39 -29.86 -23.81
C LEU A 210 16.49 -29.90 -24.89
N LEU A 211 17.66 -29.33 -24.60
CA LEU A 211 18.86 -29.42 -25.45
C LEU A 211 19.34 -30.87 -25.63
N SER A 212 19.31 -31.69 -24.58
CA SER A 212 19.64 -33.11 -24.66
C SER A 212 18.65 -33.88 -25.53
N TYR A 213 17.34 -33.61 -25.41
CA TYR A 213 16.32 -34.20 -26.28
C TYR A 213 16.49 -33.80 -27.76
N LEU A 214 16.79 -32.53 -28.03
CA LEU A 214 17.05 -32.06 -29.40
C LEU A 214 18.29 -32.72 -30.01
N LYS A 215 19.35 -32.93 -29.23
CA LYS A 215 20.55 -33.68 -29.69
C LYS A 215 20.22 -35.13 -30.02
N LEU A 216 19.42 -35.81 -29.19
CA LEU A 216 18.98 -37.19 -29.45
C LEU A 216 18.12 -37.30 -30.71
N LEU A 217 17.19 -36.35 -30.90
CA LEU A 217 16.38 -36.27 -32.13
C LEU A 217 17.23 -36.01 -33.37
N GLN A 218 18.27 -35.18 -33.26
CA GLN A 218 19.19 -34.92 -34.37
C GLN A 218 20.00 -36.17 -34.75
N VAL A 219 20.43 -36.96 -33.77
CA VAL A 219 21.11 -38.26 -34.02
C VAL A 219 20.17 -39.25 -34.69
N LEU A 220 18.94 -39.40 -34.17
CA LEU A 220 17.91 -40.25 -34.76
C LEU A 220 17.58 -39.85 -36.21
N LEU A 221 17.44 -38.55 -36.47
CA LEU A 221 17.20 -38.02 -37.82
C LEU A 221 18.37 -38.33 -38.77
N MET A 222 19.62 -38.19 -38.31
CA MET A 222 20.80 -38.55 -39.09
C MET A 222 20.85 -40.05 -39.41
N GLU A 223 20.53 -40.92 -38.45
CA GLU A 223 20.49 -42.37 -38.67
C GLU A 223 19.38 -42.78 -39.66
N THR A 224 18.20 -42.14 -39.58
CA THR A 224 17.09 -42.40 -40.53
C THR A 224 17.33 -41.86 -41.94
N LEU A 225 18.22 -40.87 -42.11
CA LEU A 225 18.59 -40.32 -43.43
C LEU A 225 19.79 -41.03 -44.07
N LEU A 226 20.56 -41.81 -43.29
CA LEU A 226 21.73 -42.58 -43.75
C LEU A 226 21.41 -44.02 -44.16
N PHE A 227 20.18 -44.49 -43.93
CA PHE A 227 19.69 -45.79 -44.41
C PHE A 227 18.34 -45.60 -45.12
N PRO A 228 18.28 -45.65 -46.46
CA PRO A 228 17.03 -45.82 -47.21
C PRO A 228 16.50 -47.25 -47.12
#